data_AF-A0AAV7BG40-F1
#
_entry.id   AF-A0AAV7BG40-F1
#
_cell.length_a   1.000
_cell.length_b   1.000
_cell.length_c   1.000
_cell.angle_alpha   90.00
_cell.angle_beta   90.00
_cell.angle_gamma   90.00
#
_symmetry.space_group_name_H-M   'P 1'
#
loop_
_entity.id
_entity.type
_entity.pdbx_description
1 polymer ?
#
loop_
_entity_poly.entity_id
_entity_poly.type
_entity_poly.pdbx_seq_one_letter_code
_entity_poly.pdbx_strand_id
1 'polypeptide(L)'
;MESLKELDQNLFEKFIEIKADPIVGSLEPGIYAGYFDWKDCLIPTGVRNYLKEALVSMIAVHAEVFSISKQLVPQVMSRVVEAVGEELCRLMQCVSSFSRHGALQARLEICALKDAVSIFLTDEIRGTFDQALEAIPQLSNGSDKKLLEQLLNEFKSSMHLQLVCFQSSCNYEKKT
;
A
#
# COMPACT_ATOMS: atom_id res chain seq x y z
N MET A 1 13.52 0.80 -34.63
CA MET A 1 13.61 1.62 -33.39
C MET A 1 12.28 1.66 -32.66
N GLU A 2 11.17 1.92 -33.36
CA GLU A 2 9.81 1.87 -32.79
C GLU A 2 9.44 0.47 -32.26
N SER A 3 9.75 -0.58 -33.04
CA SER A 3 9.55 -1.98 -32.62
C SER A 3 10.33 -2.40 -31.36
N LEU A 4 11.49 -1.79 -31.10
CA LEU A 4 12.29 -2.09 -29.91
C LEU A 4 11.71 -1.43 -28.66
N LYS A 5 11.23 -0.18 -28.80
CA LYS A 5 10.56 0.54 -27.71
C LYS A 5 9.24 -0.13 -27.32
N GLU A 6 8.47 -0.58 -28.30
CA GLU A 6 7.23 -1.32 -28.06
C GLU A 6 7.50 -2.65 -27.35
N LEU A 7 8.53 -3.38 -27.77
CA LEU A 7 8.93 -4.61 -27.08
C LEU A 7 9.38 -4.36 -25.64
N ASP A 8 10.17 -3.31 -25.40
CA ASP A 8 10.63 -2.91 -24.08
C ASP A 8 9.45 -2.56 -23.15
N GLN A 9 8.51 -1.76 -23.64
CA GLN A 9 7.29 -1.41 -22.91
C GLN A 9 6.45 -2.65 -22.59
N ASN A 10 6.20 -3.52 -23.57
CA ASN A 10 5.45 -4.76 -23.37
C ASN A 10 6.13 -5.71 -22.37
N LEU A 11 7.45 -5.78 -22.39
CA LEU A 11 8.22 -6.59 -21.43
C LEU A 11 8.09 -6.01 -20.02
N PHE A 12 8.19 -4.69 -19.90
CA PHE A 12 8.04 -3.98 -18.63
C PHE A 12 6.64 -4.19 -18.06
N GLU A 13 5.58 -4.00 -18.84
CA GLU A 13 4.19 -4.22 -18.41
C GLU A 13 3.96 -5.64 -17.91
N LYS A 14 4.38 -6.65 -18.68
CA LYS A 14 4.28 -8.06 -18.26
C LYS A 14 5.06 -8.35 -16.98
N PHE A 15 6.23 -7.73 -16.82
CA PHE A 15 6.99 -7.87 -15.58
C PHE A 15 6.22 -7.27 -14.40
N ILE A 16 5.59 -6.10 -14.57
CA ILE A 16 4.75 -5.51 -13.53
C ILE A 16 3.57 -6.43 -13.18
N GLU A 17 2.84 -6.95 -14.16
CA GLU A 17 1.72 -7.90 -13.95
C GLU A 17 2.18 -9.09 -13.09
N ILE A 18 3.28 -9.74 -13.47
CA ILE A 18 3.85 -10.89 -12.74
C ILE A 18 4.17 -10.54 -11.28
N LYS A 19 4.59 -9.31 -11.00
CA LYS A 19 4.96 -8.87 -9.64
C LYS A 19 3.79 -8.33 -8.83
N ALA A 20 2.86 -7.62 -9.45
CA ALA A 20 1.77 -6.92 -8.78
C ALA A 20 0.55 -7.83 -8.58
N ASP A 21 0.18 -8.64 -9.57
CA ASP A 21 -1.06 -9.44 -9.55
C ASP A 21 -1.16 -10.38 -8.35
N PRO A 22 -0.10 -11.09 -7.91
CA PRO A 22 -0.18 -11.91 -6.71
C PRO A 22 -0.44 -11.09 -5.44
N ILE A 23 0.11 -9.87 -5.36
CA ILE A 23 -0.08 -8.98 -4.20
C ILE A 23 -1.52 -8.47 -4.22
N VAL A 24 -1.96 -7.92 -5.35
CA VAL A 24 -3.33 -7.44 -5.59
C VAL A 24 -4.37 -8.53 -5.29
N GLY A 25 -4.19 -9.72 -5.88
CA GLY A 25 -5.10 -10.86 -5.70
C GLY A 25 -5.17 -11.40 -4.28
N SER A 26 -4.22 -11.04 -3.40
CA SER A 26 -4.24 -11.43 -2.00
C SER A 26 -4.99 -10.45 -1.09
N LEU A 27 -5.23 -9.21 -1.54
CA LEU A 27 -5.81 -8.15 -0.71
C LEU A 27 -7.26 -8.44 -0.31
N GLU A 28 -8.14 -8.73 -1.27
CA GLU A 28 -9.56 -8.97 -0.99
C GLU A 28 -9.78 -10.19 -0.09
N PRO A 29 -9.19 -11.38 -0.37
CA PRO A 29 -9.26 -12.51 0.55
C PRO A 29 -8.68 -12.20 1.93
N GLY A 30 -7.60 -11.41 1.99
CA GLY A 30 -6.95 -11.02 3.23
C GLY A 30 -7.79 -10.08 4.10
N ILE A 31 -8.53 -9.14 3.49
CA ILE A 31 -9.46 -8.24 4.20
C ILE A 31 -10.59 -9.02 4.84
N TYR A 32 -11.18 -9.98 4.11
CA TYR A 32 -12.36 -10.73 4.54
C TYR A 32 -12.03 -12.05 5.24
N ALA A 33 -10.75 -12.32 5.48
CA ALA A 33 -10.30 -13.47 6.25
C ALA A 33 -10.97 -13.51 7.63
N GLY A 34 -11.46 -14.69 8.04
CA GLY A 34 -12.15 -14.86 9.32
C GLY A 34 -13.53 -14.19 9.40
N TYR A 35 -14.21 -13.99 8.27
CA TYR A 35 -15.55 -13.39 8.19
C TYR A 35 -15.61 -11.93 8.68
N PHE A 36 -14.53 -11.18 8.46
CA PHE A 36 -14.48 -9.77 8.83
C PHE A 36 -15.56 -8.95 8.10
N ASP A 37 -16.25 -8.08 8.83
CA ASP A 37 -17.26 -7.16 8.29
C ASP A 37 -16.97 -5.72 8.76
N TRP A 38 -16.88 -4.78 7.81
CA TRP A 38 -16.71 -3.35 8.07
C TRP A 38 -17.86 -2.75 8.92
N LYS A 39 -19.05 -3.37 8.89
CA LYS A 39 -20.23 -2.95 9.66
C LYS A 39 -20.22 -3.45 11.10
N ASP A 40 -19.44 -4.48 11.41
CA ASP A 40 -19.33 -5.07 12.74
C ASP A 40 -17.87 -5.26 13.15
N CYS A 41 -17.10 -4.17 12.99
CA CYS A 41 -15.69 -4.16 13.37
C CYS A 41 -15.54 -3.92 14.88
N LEU A 42 -14.74 -4.77 15.53
CA LEU A 42 -14.22 -4.54 16.88
C LEU A 42 -13.31 -3.30 16.92
N ILE A 43 -13.02 -2.81 18.12
CA ILE A 43 -12.09 -1.68 18.29
C ILE A 43 -10.74 -2.04 17.64
N PRO A 44 -10.21 -1.20 16.73
CA PRO A 44 -8.92 -1.42 16.11
C PRO A 44 -7.79 -1.58 17.13
N THR A 45 -7.00 -2.64 16.97
CA THR A 45 -5.80 -2.89 17.79
C THR A 45 -4.51 -2.70 17.00
N GLY A 46 -4.61 -2.33 15.73
CA GLY A 46 -3.47 -2.12 14.85
C GLY A 46 -3.76 -2.50 13.40
N VAL A 47 -2.75 -2.33 12.55
CA VAL A 47 -2.80 -2.77 11.15
C VAL A 47 -2.89 -4.30 11.09
N ARG A 48 -3.85 -4.84 10.32
CA ARG A 48 -4.06 -6.28 10.19
C ARG A 48 -2.99 -6.95 9.34
N ASN A 49 -2.84 -8.28 9.52
CA ASN A 49 -1.73 -9.03 8.94
C ASN A 49 -1.72 -9.05 7.41
N TYR A 50 -2.88 -9.07 6.75
CA TYR A 50 -2.93 -9.08 5.28
C TYR A 50 -2.16 -7.89 4.67
N LEU A 51 -2.25 -6.70 5.28
CA LEU A 51 -1.54 -5.53 4.80
C LEU A 51 -0.04 -5.61 5.11
N LYS A 52 0.33 -6.19 6.26
CA LYS A 52 1.75 -6.44 6.59
C LYS A 52 2.38 -7.43 5.62
N GLU A 53 1.64 -8.47 5.24
CA GLU A 53 2.04 -9.46 4.24
C GLU A 53 2.17 -8.83 2.85
N ALA A 54 1.23 -7.98 2.44
CA ALA A 54 1.34 -7.22 1.21
C ALA A 54 2.61 -6.34 1.18
N LEU A 55 2.91 -5.64 2.28
CA LEU A 55 4.14 -4.85 2.41
C LEU A 55 5.40 -5.72 2.33
N VAL A 56 5.41 -6.89 2.96
CA VAL A 56 6.53 -7.84 2.86
C VAL A 56 6.70 -8.34 1.41
N SER A 57 5.62 -8.62 0.70
CA SER A 57 5.66 -8.99 -0.72
C SER A 57 6.20 -7.84 -1.59
N MET A 58 5.79 -6.60 -1.32
CA MET A 58 6.34 -5.42 -2.00
C MET A 58 7.84 -5.24 -1.71
N ILE A 59 8.29 -5.51 -0.48
CA ILE A 59 9.72 -5.52 -0.13
C ILE A 59 10.47 -6.61 -0.90
N ALA A 60 9.87 -7.79 -1.10
CA ALA A 60 10.48 -8.85 -1.90
C ALA A 60 10.66 -8.42 -3.37
N VAL A 61 9.64 -7.76 -3.96
CA VAL A 61 9.75 -7.18 -5.31
C VAL A 61 10.86 -6.12 -5.36
N HIS A 62 10.90 -5.21 -4.38
CA HIS A 62 11.94 -4.20 -4.27
C HIS A 62 13.34 -4.83 -4.23
N ALA A 63 13.55 -5.82 -3.37
CA ALA A 63 14.83 -6.50 -3.20
C ALA A 63 15.27 -7.22 -4.48
N GLU A 64 14.34 -7.89 -5.17
CA GLU A 64 14.61 -8.57 -6.43
C GLU A 64 15.06 -7.57 -7.51
N VAL A 65 14.31 -6.49 -7.71
CA VAL A 65 14.65 -5.46 -8.71
C VAL A 65 15.97 -4.78 -8.35
N PHE A 66 16.17 -4.44 -7.08
CA PHE A 66 17.40 -3.81 -6.59
C PHE A 66 18.64 -4.67 -6.84
N SER A 67 18.50 -6.00 -6.72
CA SER A 67 19.61 -6.94 -6.97
C SER A 67 20.06 -6.98 -8.43
N ILE A 68 19.17 -6.62 -9.36
CA ILE A 68 19.42 -6.60 -10.80
C ILE A 68 19.84 -5.20 -11.26
N SER A 69 19.02 -4.19 -10.97
CA SER A 69 19.28 -2.79 -11.33
C SER A 69 18.60 -1.83 -10.37
N LYS A 70 19.42 -1.09 -9.61
CA LYS A 70 18.94 -0.07 -8.67
C LYS A 70 18.17 1.07 -9.35
N GLN A 71 18.50 1.37 -10.62
CA GLN A 71 17.88 2.45 -11.38
C GLN A 71 16.43 2.13 -11.76
N LEU A 72 16.07 0.84 -11.85
CA LEU A 72 14.71 0.42 -12.19
C LEU A 72 13.77 0.42 -10.96
N VAL A 73 14.32 0.45 -9.74
CA VAL A 73 13.52 0.36 -8.51
C VAL A 73 12.44 1.42 -8.43
N PRO A 74 12.71 2.73 -8.63
CA PRO A 74 11.65 3.73 -8.53
C PRO A 74 10.52 3.51 -9.53
N GLN A 75 10.86 3.17 -10.78
CA GLN A 75 9.90 2.95 -11.85
C GLN A 75 9.02 1.71 -11.59
N VAL A 76 9.64 0.58 -11.23
CA VAL A 76 8.91 -0.65 -10.92
C VAL A 76 8.05 -0.48 -9.68
N MET A 77 8.62 0.03 -8.59
CA MET A 77 7.90 0.15 -7.33
C MET A 77 6.74 1.14 -7.42
N SER A 78 6.87 2.23 -8.19
CA SER A 78 5.76 3.14 -8.46
C SER A 78 4.56 2.39 -9.07
N ARG A 79 4.78 1.58 -10.11
CA ARG A 79 3.72 0.80 -10.76
C ARG A 79 3.11 -0.28 -9.86
N VAL A 80 3.92 -0.93 -9.01
CA VAL A 80 3.42 -1.91 -8.03
C VAL A 80 2.58 -1.23 -6.96
N VAL A 81 3.03 -0.08 -6.44
CA VAL A 81 2.28 0.72 -5.45
C VAL A 81 0.97 1.21 -6.02
N GLU A 82 0.96 1.68 -7.27
CA GLU A 82 -0.24 2.10 -8.00
C GLU A 82 -1.26 0.97 -8.08
N ALA A 83 -0.88 -0.21 -8.56
CA ALA A 83 -1.78 -1.36 -8.66
C ALA A 83 -2.38 -1.78 -7.30
N VAL A 84 -1.56 -1.81 -6.25
CA VAL A 84 -2.01 -2.12 -4.87
C VAL A 84 -2.95 -1.02 -4.34
N GLY A 85 -2.63 0.25 -4.62
CA GLY A 85 -3.46 1.40 -4.21
C GLY A 85 -4.81 1.42 -4.93
N GLU A 86 -4.84 1.16 -6.23
CA GLU A 86 -6.06 1.06 -7.03
C GLU A 86 -6.98 -0.05 -6.54
N GLU A 87 -6.43 -1.23 -6.24
CA GLU A 87 -7.22 -2.34 -5.72
C GLU A 87 -7.82 -2.02 -4.34
N LEU A 88 -7.03 -1.43 -3.43
CA LEU A 88 -7.57 -0.99 -2.14
C LEU A 88 -8.65 0.08 -2.31
N CYS A 89 -8.45 1.02 -3.24
CA CYS A 89 -9.46 2.04 -3.54
C CYS A 89 -10.76 1.39 -4.05
N ARG A 90 -10.67 0.47 -5.01
CA ARG A 90 -11.81 -0.32 -5.51
C ARG A 90 -12.53 -1.03 -4.35
N LEU A 91 -11.77 -1.72 -3.49
CA LEU A 91 -12.32 -2.45 -2.36
C LEU A 91 -13.06 -1.54 -1.37
N MET A 92 -12.52 -0.36 -1.07
CA MET A 92 -13.19 0.63 -0.20
C MET A 92 -14.48 1.16 -0.82
N GLN A 93 -14.48 1.41 -2.14
CA GLN A 93 -15.68 1.86 -2.86
C GLN A 93 -16.79 0.79 -2.92
N CYS A 94 -16.42 -0.49 -2.87
CA CYS A 94 -17.39 -1.59 -2.81
C CYS A 94 -18.01 -1.81 -1.42
N VAL A 95 -17.50 -1.17 -0.36
CA VAL A 95 -18.05 -1.33 0.99
C VAL A 95 -19.38 -0.60 1.11
N SER A 96 -20.45 -1.35 1.39
CA SER A 96 -21.81 -0.79 1.47
C SER A 96 -22.04 0.13 2.67
N SER A 97 -21.40 -0.13 3.82
CA SER A 97 -21.38 0.79 4.96
C SER A 97 -20.27 0.43 5.95
N PHE A 98 -19.90 1.40 6.78
CA PHE A 98 -18.90 1.23 7.83
C PHE A 98 -19.51 1.48 9.21
N SER A 99 -19.11 0.69 10.20
CA SER A 99 -19.24 1.08 11.60
C SER A 99 -18.22 2.16 11.94
N ARG A 100 -18.34 2.78 13.12
CA ARG A 100 -17.34 3.73 13.63
C ARG A 100 -15.94 3.11 13.67
N HIS A 101 -15.83 1.89 14.17
CA HIS A 101 -14.56 1.16 14.24
C HIS A 101 -14.10 0.67 12.88
N GLY A 102 -15.02 0.29 11.99
CA GLY A 102 -14.69 -0.11 10.62
C GLY A 102 -14.07 1.04 9.83
N ALA A 103 -14.65 2.24 9.95
CA ALA A 103 -14.09 3.45 9.33
C ALA A 103 -12.70 3.79 9.90
N LEU A 104 -12.50 3.62 11.22
CA LEU A 104 -11.21 3.81 11.86
C LEU A 104 -10.17 2.78 11.38
N GLN A 105 -10.52 1.49 11.31
CA GLN A 105 -9.65 0.43 10.81
C GLN A 105 -9.25 0.66 9.35
N ALA A 106 -10.22 1.00 8.48
CA ALA A 106 -9.97 1.26 7.07
C ALA A 106 -9.01 2.45 6.88
N ARG A 107 -9.25 3.56 7.59
CA ARG A 107 -8.35 4.74 7.56
C ARG A 107 -6.96 4.40 8.08
N LEU A 108 -6.86 3.63 9.16
CA LEU A 108 -5.58 3.15 9.69
C LEU A 108 -4.79 2.39 8.63
N GLU A 109 -5.43 1.47 7.93
CA GLU A 109 -4.77 0.61 6.94
C GLU A 109 -4.35 1.40 5.68
N ILE A 110 -5.23 2.26 5.16
CA ILE A 110 -4.92 3.11 4.01
C ILE A 110 -3.78 4.09 4.33
N CYS A 111 -3.82 4.76 5.50
CA CYS A 111 -2.76 5.66 5.92
C CYS A 111 -1.44 4.91 6.19
N ALA A 112 -1.49 3.71 6.80
CA ALA A 112 -0.31 2.91 7.06
C ALA A 112 0.42 2.53 5.76
N LEU A 113 -0.33 2.09 4.74
CA LEU A 113 0.24 1.80 3.43
C LEU A 113 0.80 3.05 2.76
N LYS A 114 0.01 4.14 2.69
CA LYS A 114 0.41 5.41 2.07
C LYS A 114 1.70 5.96 2.67
N ASP A 115 1.84 5.90 4.00
CA ASP A 115 3.05 6.32 4.70
C ASP A 115 4.24 5.40 4.39
N ALA A 116 4.02 4.08 4.41
CA ALA A 116 5.05 3.07 4.19
C ALA A 116 5.70 3.19 2.80
N VAL A 117 4.92 3.51 1.77
CA VAL A 117 5.36 3.57 0.37
C VAL A 117 5.53 5.00 -0.14
N SER A 118 5.54 5.99 0.75
CA SER A 118 5.51 7.42 0.45
C SER A 118 6.57 7.91 -0.55
N ILE A 119 7.71 7.24 -0.62
CA ILE A 119 8.83 7.55 -1.53
C ILE A 119 8.56 7.18 -3.01
N PHE A 120 7.58 6.31 -3.27
CA PHE A 120 7.20 5.86 -4.61
C PHE A 120 5.93 6.53 -5.12
N LEU A 121 5.34 7.44 -4.34
CA LEU A 121 4.09 8.09 -4.69
C LEU A 121 4.31 9.23 -5.68
N THR A 122 3.75 9.10 -6.88
CA THR A 122 3.47 10.21 -7.79
C THR A 122 2.20 10.95 -7.37
N ASP A 123 1.88 12.08 -8.00
CA ASP A 123 0.66 12.84 -7.70
C ASP A 123 -0.60 12.04 -8.05
N GLU A 124 -0.56 11.26 -9.14
CA GLU A 124 -1.64 10.35 -9.54
C GLU A 124 -1.89 9.29 -8.46
N ILE A 125 -0.82 8.63 -7.99
CA ILE A 125 -0.93 7.59 -6.96
C ILE A 125 -1.43 8.21 -5.64
N ARG A 126 -0.98 9.41 -5.27
CA ARG A 126 -1.53 10.13 -4.09
C ARG A 126 -3.02 10.35 -4.24
N GLY A 127 -3.47 10.76 -5.43
CA GLY A 127 -4.88 10.90 -5.78
C GLY A 127 -5.68 9.62 -5.56
N THR A 128 -5.15 8.46 -5.95
CA THR A 128 -5.80 7.15 -5.69
C THR A 128 -5.97 6.87 -4.20
N PHE A 129 -4.95 7.14 -3.39
CA PHE A 129 -5.06 6.98 -1.92
C PHE A 129 -6.06 7.98 -1.31
N ASP A 130 -6.10 9.20 -1.81
CA ASP A 130 -7.05 10.21 -1.34
C ASP A 130 -8.49 9.82 -1.71
N GLN A 131 -8.71 9.32 -2.92
CA GLN A 131 -10.00 8.76 -3.35
C GLN A 131 -10.45 7.58 -2.47
N ALA A 132 -9.52 6.70 -2.09
CA ALA A 132 -9.81 5.61 -1.15
C ALA A 132 -10.25 6.16 0.22
N LEU A 133 -9.59 7.21 0.73
CA LEU A 133 -9.93 7.86 2.00
C LEU A 133 -11.24 8.66 1.95
N GLU A 134 -11.64 9.14 0.77
CA GLU A 134 -12.92 9.80 0.53
C GLU A 134 -14.10 8.81 0.57
N ALA A 135 -13.88 7.56 0.14
CA ALA A 135 -14.87 6.49 0.21
C ALA A 135 -15.19 6.05 1.65
N ILE A 136 -14.34 6.39 2.63
CA ILE A 136 -14.48 5.99 4.02
C ILE A 136 -15.09 7.14 4.85
N PRO A 137 -16.02 6.92 5.80
CA PRO A 137 -16.52 7.97 6.68
C PRO A 137 -15.42 8.69 7.47
N GLN A 138 -15.54 10.01 7.63
CA GLN A 138 -14.58 10.82 8.38
C GLN A 138 -14.66 10.57 9.89
N LEU A 139 -13.53 10.68 10.58
CA LEU A 139 -13.49 10.56 12.05
C LEU A 139 -13.95 11.87 12.69
N SER A 140 -15.11 11.85 13.34
CA SER A 140 -15.76 13.04 13.89
C SER A 140 -15.29 13.42 15.29
N ASN A 141 -14.77 12.48 16.07
CA ASN A 141 -14.34 12.72 17.45
C ASN A 141 -12.80 12.79 17.59
N GLY A 142 -12.32 13.48 18.62
CA GLY A 142 -10.87 13.61 18.88
C GLY A 142 -10.22 12.32 19.41
N SER A 143 -10.98 11.46 20.08
CA SER A 143 -10.47 10.19 20.61
C SER A 143 -10.05 9.21 19.52
N ASP A 144 -10.82 9.13 18.43
CA ASP A 144 -10.55 8.21 17.31
C ASP A 144 -9.39 8.70 16.48
N LYS A 145 -9.24 10.03 16.31
CA LYS A 145 -8.05 10.61 15.69
C LYS A 145 -6.79 10.30 16.49
N LYS A 146 -6.86 10.44 17.82
CA LYS A 146 -5.75 10.10 18.71
C LYS A 146 -5.41 8.61 18.67
N LEU A 147 -6.44 7.74 18.64
CA LEU A 147 -6.23 6.30 18.52
C LEU A 147 -5.62 5.93 17.17
N LEU A 148 -6.08 6.54 16.07
CA LEU A 148 -5.49 6.37 14.74
C LEU A 148 -3.99 6.70 14.75
N GLU A 149 -3.62 7.87 15.28
CA GLU A 149 -2.22 8.30 15.40
C GLU A 149 -1.39 7.34 16.25
N GLN A 150 -1.93 6.88 17.37
CA GLN A 150 -1.27 5.90 18.23
C GLN A 150 -1.00 4.60 17.48
N LEU A 151 -2.01 4.03 16.82
CA LEU A 151 -1.89 2.76 16.10
C LEU A 151 -0.95 2.87 14.88
N LEU A 152 -0.93 4.02 14.21
CA LEU A 152 0.05 4.28 13.15
C LEU A 152 1.49 4.31 13.68
N ASN A 153 1.71 4.92 14.85
CA ASN A 153 3.04 4.94 15.48
C ASN A 153 3.47 3.55 15.95
N GLU A 154 2.56 2.77 16.52
CA GLU A 154 2.81 1.37 16.91
C GLU A 154 3.14 0.51 15.69
N PHE A 155 2.42 0.68 14.59
CA PHE A 155 2.71 0.03 13.32
C PHE A 155 4.11 0.38 12.80
N LYS A 156 4.46 1.68 12.75
CA LYS A 156 5.78 2.16 12.30
C LYS A 156 6.91 1.60 13.16
N SER A 157 6.71 1.55 14.48
CA SER A 157 7.68 0.99 15.42
C SER A 157 7.85 -0.51 15.24
N SER A 158 6.75 -1.26 15.19
CA SER A 158 6.77 -2.73 15.07
C SER A 158 7.29 -3.24 13.73
N MET A 159 7.10 -2.49 12.65
CA MET A 159 7.59 -2.83 11.31
C MET A 159 8.81 -2.02 10.87
N HIS A 160 9.52 -1.36 11.80
CA HIS A 160 10.62 -0.45 11.47
C HIS A 160 11.64 -1.07 10.51
N LEU A 161 12.10 -2.30 10.79
CA LEU A 161 13.11 -2.97 9.95
C LEU A 161 12.63 -3.20 8.52
N GLN A 162 11.36 -3.59 8.36
CA GLN A 162 10.74 -3.82 7.05
C GLN A 162 10.57 -2.49 6.30
N LEU A 163 10.07 -1.45 6.96
CA LEU A 163 9.80 -0.16 6.30
C LEU A 163 11.07 0.57 5.85
N VAL A 164 12.19 0.37 6.53
CA VAL A 164 13.50 0.94 6.15
C VAL A 164 14.04 0.35 4.83
N CYS A 165 13.57 -0.82 4.39
CA CYS A 165 13.93 -1.41 3.10
C CYS A 165 13.59 -0.48 1.93
N PHE A 166 12.44 0.21 2.00
CA PHE A 166 12.05 1.18 0.97
C PHE A 166 12.97 2.41 0.99
N GLN A 167 13.31 2.93 2.17
CA GLN A 167 14.08 4.18 2.34
C GLN A 167 15.55 4.09 1.87
N SER A 168 16.13 2.90 1.87
CA SER A 168 17.56 2.69 1.59
C SER A 168 17.97 3.06 0.16
N SER A 169 17.02 3.18 -0.77
CA SER A 169 17.28 3.52 -2.18
C SER A 169 17.57 5.00 -2.44
N CYS A 170 17.16 5.92 -1.54
CA CYS A 170 17.29 7.38 -1.72
C CYS A 170 18.71 7.91 -1.41
N ASN A 171 19.54 7.15 -0.68
CA ASN A 171 20.87 7.60 -0.25
C ASN A 171 21.98 7.48 -1.31
N TYR A 172 21.67 7.01 -2.52
CA TYR A 172 22.68 6.79 -3.57
C TYR A 172 22.85 7.97 -4.54
N GLU A 173 21.97 8.97 -4.52
CA GLU A 173 22.05 10.15 -5.41
C GLU A 173 22.94 11.28 -4.87
N LYS A 174 23.50 11.16 -3.65
CA LYS A 174 24.33 12.21 -3.02
C LYS A 174 25.84 12.00 -3.14
N LYS A 175 26.31 11.09 -4.00
CA LYS A 175 27.75 10.92 -4.29
C LYS A 175 28.00 10.86 -5.80
N THR A 176 27.95 12.02 -6.44
CA THR A 176 28.70 12.34 -7.66
C THR A 176 29.01 13.82 -7.67
#